data_AF-A0A3A1P5S1-F1
#
_entry.id   AF-A0A3A1P5S1-F1
#
_cell.length_a   1.000
_cell.length_b   1.000
_cell.length_c   1.000
_cell.angle_alpha   90.00
_cell.angle_beta   90.00
_cell.angle_gamma   90.00
#
_symmetry.space_group_name_H-M   'P 1'
#
loop_
_entity.id
_entity.type
_entity.pdbx_description
1 polymer ?
#
loop_
_entity_poly.entity_id
_entity_poly.type
_entity_poly.pdbx_seq_one_letter_code
_entity_poly.pdbx_strand_id
1 'polypeptide(L)' 'MSWTDERIAQLTKMWEGGATASQIAEELGDVSRNAVIGKAHRLGLKARPSPVKASDKKDTKKKAAPAKPA' A
#
# COMPACT_ATOMS: atom_id res chain seq x y z
N MET A 1 -11.24 -6.37 -9.30
CA MET A 1 -9.85 -5.98 -9.57
C MET A 1 -9.00 -7.21 -9.84
N SER A 2 -8.56 -7.40 -11.08
CA SER A 2 -7.63 -8.48 -11.39
C SER A 2 -6.21 -8.08 -11.00
N TRP A 3 -5.51 -8.98 -10.32
CA TRP A 3 -4.06 -8.86 -10.11
C TRP A 3 -3.38 -9.27 -11.42
N THR A 4 -3.09 -8.30 -12.28
CA THR A 4 -2.30 -8.51 -13.49
C THR A 4 -0.84 -8.72 -13.14
N ASP A 5 -0.10 -9.41 -14.01
CA ASP A 5 1.32 -9.68 -13.82
C ASP A 5 2.15 -8.41 -13.61
N GLU A 6 1.84 -7.33 -14.32
CA GLU A 6 2.48 -6.02 -14.13
C GLU A 6 2.30 -5.49 -12.70
N ARG A 7 1.09 -5.60 -12.14
CA ARG A 7 0.80 -5.17 -10.76
C ARG A 7 1.49 -6.06 -9.73
N ILE A 8 1.58 -7.35 -10.01
CA ILE A 8 2.30 -8.30 -9.15
C ILE A 8 3.79 -7.98 -9.17
N ALA A 9 4.37 -7.74 -10.34
CA ALA A 9 5.77 -7.36 -10.48
C ALA A 9 6.08 -6.05 -9.74
N GLN A 10 5.21 -5.05 -9.86
CA GLN A 10 5.37 -3.77 -9.19
C GLN A 10 5.21 -3.89 -7.66
N LEU A 11 4.22 -4.66 -7.19
CA LEU A 11 4.08 -4.99 -5.77
C LEU A 11 5.34 -5.65 -5.24
N THR A 12 5.84 -6.69 -5.90
CA THR A 12 7.03 -7.44 -5.45
C THR A 12 8.25 -6.53 -5.43
N LYS A 13 8.50 -5.77 -6.51
CA LYS A 13 9.64 -4.85 -6.61
C LYS A 13 9.65 -3.81 -5.48
N MET A 14 8.51 -3.16 -5.24
CA MET A 14 8.40 -2.17 -4.17
C MET A 14 8.47 -2.81 -2.78
N TRP A 15 7.88 -3.99 -2.61
CA TRP A 15 7.89 -4.74 -1.34
C TRP A 15 9.30 -5.16 -0.95
N GLU A 16 10.07 -5.70 -1.89
CA GLU A 16 11.49 -6.04 -1.70
C GLU A 16 12.36 -4.79 -1.51
N GLY A 17 12.04 -3.70 -2.20
CA GLY A 17 12.63 -2.37 -1.98
C GLY A 17 12.28 -1.74 -0.64
N GLY A 18 11.40 -2.37 0.15
CA GLY A 18 11.03 -1.92 1.48
C GLY A 18 9.97 -0.82 1.53
N ALA A 19 9.21 -0.64 0.46
CA ALA A 19 8.02 0.21 0.49
C ALA A 19 6.94 -0.41 1.40
N THR A 20 6.14 0.44 2.04
CA THR A 20 5.02 -0.01 2.85
C THR A 20 3.81 -0.36 1.98
N ALA A 21 2.93 -1.24 2.46
CA ALA A 21 1.71 -1.61 1.75
C ALA A 21 0.81 -0.41 1.41
N SER A 22 0.88 0.68 2.19
CA SER A 22 0.17 1.93 1.86
C SER A 22 0.77 2.64 0.66
N GLN A 23 2.09 2.78 0.61
CA GLN A 23 2.78 3.42 -0.51
C GLN A 23 2.58 2.61 -1.80
N ILE A 24 2.62 1.28 -1.71
CA ILE A 24 2.36 0.39 -2.85
C ILE A 24 0.90 0.53 -3.31
N ALA A 25 -0.05 0.66 -2.37
CA ALA A 25 -1.45 0.89 -2.70
C ALA A 25 -1.69 2.24 -3.38
N GLU A 26 -1.01 3.30 -2.92
CA GLU A 26 -1.03 4.62 -3.55
C GLU A 26 -0.41 4.60 -4.96
N GLU A 27 0.70 3.89 -5.15
CA GLU A 27 1.37 3.78 -6.45
C GLU A 27 0.57 2.94 -7.45
N LEU A 28 -0.08 1.88 -6.98
CA LEU A 28 -0.97 1.05 -7.80
C LEU A 28 -2.34 1.70 -8.04
N GLY A 29 -2.73 2.69 -7.24
CA GLY A 29 -3.91 3.58 -7.37
C GLY A 29 -5.30 2.93 -7.21
N ASP A 30 -5.42 1.65 -7.52
CA ASP A 30 -6.68 0.91 -7.56
C ASP A 30 -6.51 -0.45 -6.84
N VAL A 31 -5.84 -0.40 -5.68
CA VAL A 31 -5.82 -1.48 -4.69
C VAL A 31 -5.72 -0.84 -3.31
N SER A 32 -6.35 -1.43 -2.31
CA SER A 32 -6.24 -0.97 -0.93
C SER A 32 -5.00 -1.54 -0.25
N ARG A 33 -4.54 -0.90 0.84
CA ARG A 33 -3.46 -1.44 1.71
C ARG A 33 -3.70 -2.91 2.07
N ASN A 34 -4.94 -3.27 2.43
CA ASN A 34 -5.29 -4.64 2.79
C ASN A 34 -5.22 -5.60 1.61
N ALA A 35 -5.56 -5.16 0.40
CA ALA A 35 -5.42 -5.97 -0.81
C ALA A 35 -3.94 -6.27 -1.13
N VAL A 36 -3.07 -5.27 -0.95
CA VAL A 36 -1.61 -5.42 -1.09
C VAL A 36 -1.05 -6.41 -0.06
N ILE A 37 -1.41 -6.26 1.22
CA ILE A 37 -0.98 -7.19 2.29
C ILE A 37 -1.46 -8.61 1.98
N GLY A 38 -2.74 -8.77 1.61
CA GLY A 38 -3.32 -10.06 1.26
C GLY A 38 -2.63 -10.72 0.07
N LYS A 39 -2.26 -9.94 -0.96
CA LYS A 39 -1.52 -10.46 -2.11
C LYS A 39 -0.08 -10.81 -1.76
N ALA A 40 0.61 -9.98 -0.99
CA ALA A 40 1.97 -10.25 -0.53
C ALA A 40 2.04 -11.54 0.31
N HIS A 41 1.07 -11.76 1.20
CA HIS A 41 0.95 -13.01 1.96
C HIS A 41 0.70 -14.22 1.06
N ARG A 42 -0.17 -14.09 0.04
CA ARG A 42 -0.42 -15.17 -0.93
C ARG A 42 0.80 -15.49 -1.80
N LEU A 43 1.66 -14.50 -2.06
CA LEU A 43 2.92 -14.66 -2.79
C LEU A 43 4.05 -15.20 -1.89
N GLY A 44 3.82 -15.39 -0.59
CA GLY A 44 4.85 -15.84 0.35
C GLY A 44 5.95 -14.80 0.60
N LEU A 45 5.72 -13.53 0.24
CA LEU A 45 6.69 -12.47 0.49
C LEU A 45 6.86 -12.30 1.99
N LYS A 46 8.12 -12.32 2.46
CA LYS A 46 8.46 -12.25 3.87
C LYS A 46 7.83 -10.99 4.47
N ALA A 47 6.97 -11.17 5.48
CA ALA A 47 6.41 -10.06 6.24
C ALA A 47 7.59 -9.28 6.85
N ARG A 48 7.74 -8.00 6.49
CA ARG A 48 8.77 -7.17 7.11
C ARG A 48 8.43 -7.06 8.61
N PRO A 49 9.34 -7.43 9.53
CA PRO A 49 9.15 -7.13 10.94
C PRO A 49 9.08 -5.61 11.07
N SER A 50 7.98 -5.12 11.63
CA SER A 50 7.63 -3.70 11.65
C SER A 50 8.71 -2.88 12.38
N PRO A 51 9.48 -2.02 11.70
CA PRO A 51 10.25 -0.98 12.37
C PRO A 51 9.27 0.15 12.65
N VAL A 52 8.54 0.02 13.76
CA VAL A 52 7.76 1.12 14.33
C VAL A 52 8.73 2.18 14.85
N LYS A 53 9.24 3.05 13.97
CA LYS A 53 9.50 4.48 14.20
C LYS A 53 10.32 5.13 13.08
N ALA A 54 9.98 6.40 12.84
CA ALA A 54 10.79 7.48 12.24
C ALA A 54 10.98 7.38 10.70
N SER A 55 10.67 8.37 9.85
CA SER A 55 10.43 9.80 10.06
C SER A 55 9.79 10.45 8.82
N ASP A 56 8.98 11.48 9.09
CA ASP A 56 8.80 12.75 8.39
C ASP A 56 8.44 12.82 6.88
N LYS A 57 7.28 13.46 6.64
CA LYS A 57 6.90 14.35 5.51
C LYS A 57 7.04 13.86 4.06
N LYS A 58 5.86 13.71 3.42
CA LYS A 58 5.35 14.60 2.35
C LYS A 58 3.96 14.10 1.96
N ASP A 59 2.89 14.80 2.33
CA ASP A 59 2.28 15.95 1.66
C ASP A 59 1.04 15.53 0.85
N THR A 60 -0.10 15.91 1.41
CA THR A 60 -1.28 16.47 0.72
C THR A 60 -1.76 15.83 -0.60
N LYS A 61 -3.00 15.27 -0.60
CA LYS A 61 -4.23 15.98 -1.06
C LYS A 61 -5.38 15.03 -1.47
N LYS A 62 -6.44 15.04 -0.65
CA LYS A 62 -7.89 15.20 -1.02
C LYS A 62 -8.70 13.98 -1.51
N LYS A 63 -9.72 13.60 -0.72
CA LYS A 63 -11.19 13.87 -0.90
C LYS A 63 -11.99 13.13 0.19
N ALA A 64 -12.70 13.86 1.08
CA ALA A 64 -14.18 14.04 1.14
C ALA A 64 -14.92 12.83 1.76
N ALA A 65 -15.89 12.85 2.69
CA ALA A 65 -16.70 13.79 3.49
C ALA A 65 -17.50 12.86 4.50
N PRO A 66 -18.43 13.27 5.41
CA PRO A 66 -19.19 14.52 5.47
C PRO A 66 -19.33 15.20 6.84
N ALA A 67 -19.76 16.47 6.76
CA ALA A 67 -20.25 17.26 7.86
C ALA A 67 -21.51 16.62 8.49
N LYS A 68 -21.59 16.67 9.82
CA LYS A 68 -22.84 16.48 10.57
C LYS A 68 -23.44 17.87 10.82
N PRO A 69 -24.69 18.17 10.41
CA PRO A 69 -25.38 19.35 10.89
C PRO A 69 -25.81 19.13 12.34
N ALA A 70 -25.89 20.23 13.09
CA ALA A 70 -26.46 20.32 14.43
C ALA A 70 -27.99 20.17 14.41
#